data_AF-A0A7X9D419-F1
#
_entry.id   AF-A0A7X9D419-F1
#
_cell.length_a   1.000
_cell.length_b   1.000
_cell.length_c   1.000
_cell.angle_alpha   90.00
_cell.angle_beta   90.00
_cell.angle_gamma   90.00
#
_symmetry.space_group_name_H-M   'P 1'
#
loop_
_entity.id
_entity.type
_entity.pdbx_description
1 polymer ?
#
loop_
_entity_poly.entity_id
_entity_poly.type
_entity_poly.pdbx_seq_one_letter_code
_entity_poly.pdbx_strand_id
1 'polypeptide(L)'
;MNNITGVNDLCLVFTGPVNFDRFTFSAGGGGVPGISGDINCDGKVDTLDTTLLKRYLLRAVSLTGDGLKNADINGDGSVDPLDLVLLKRIILKQ
;
A
#
# COMPACT_ATOMS: atom_id res chain seq x y z
N MET A 1 -8.74 -0.67 20.70
CA MET A 1 -7.33 -0.33 20.98
C MET A 1 -6.55 -1.63 21.06
N ASN A 2 -5.75 -1.92 20.04
CA ASN A 2 -4.93 -3.14 19.92
C ASN A 2 -3.61 -2.97 20.70
N ASN A 3 -3.69 -2.93 22.02
CA ASN A 3 -2.55 -2.62 22.87
C ASN A 3 -1.72 -3.87 23.21
N ILE A 4 -1.31 -4.62 22.18
CA ILE A 4 -0.38 -5.75 22.35
C ILE A 4 1.04 -5.18 22.27
N THR A 5 1.72 -5.10 23.41
CA THR A 5 3.11 -4.63 23.53
C THR A 5 4.03 -5.77 23.97
N GLY A 6 5.28 -5.78 23.51
CA GLY A 6 6.30 -6.76 23.92
C GLY A 6 6.48 -7.94 22.95
N VAL A 7 7.42 -8.83 23.27
CA VAL A 7 7.64 -10.08 22.54
C VAL A 7 6.57 -11.09 22.98
N ASN A 8 5.82 -11.63 22.03
CA ASN A 8 4.76 -12.61 22.28
C ASN A 8 5.00 -13.84 21.42
N ASP A 9 4.80 -15.02 22.00
CA ASP A 9 4.88 -16.29 21.30
C ASP A 9 3.50 -16.71 20.78
N LEU A 10 3.43 -17.21 19.54
CA LEU A 10 2.23 -17.84 18.99
C LEU A 10 2.42 -19.36 18.98
N CYS A 11 1.69 -20.06 19.86
CA CYS A 11 1.70 -21.51 19.94
C CYS A 11 0.46 -22.09 19.24
N LEU A 12 0.68 -22.92 18.22
CA LEU A 12 -0.37 -23.70 17.57
C LEU A 12 -0.18 -25.18 17.94
N VAL A 13 -1.16 -25.76 18.64
CA VAL A 13 -1.09 -27.16 19.10
C VAL A 13 -2.11 -28.00 18.34
N PHE A 14 -1.64 -29.07 17.72
CA PHE A 14 -2.47 -30.01 16.96
C PHE A 14 -2.26 -31.44 17.48
N THR A 15 -3.34 -32.21 17.51
CA THR A 15 -3.35 -33.61 17.96
C THR A 15 -3.54 -34.60 16.80
N GLY A 16 -3.51 -34.12 15.56
CA GLY A 16 -3.70 -34.91 14.35
C GLY A 16 -3.17 -34.21 13.09
N PRO A 17 -3.31 -34.81 11.90
CA PRO A 17 -2.82 -34.23 10.65
C PRO A 17 -3.50 -32.90 10.34
N VAL A 18 -2.69 -31.89 9.98
CA VAL A 18 -3.18 -30.57 9.57
C VAL A 18 -2.48 -30.15 8.29
N ASN A 19 -3.25 -29.60 7.34
CA ASN A 19 -2.71 -28.95 6.16
C ASN A 19 -2.92 -27.44 6.27
N PHE A 20 -1.84 -26.68 6.13
CA PHE A 20 -1.87 -25.23 6.06
C PHE A 20 -1.42 -24.78 4.68
N ASP A 21 -2.30 -24.08 3.97
CA ASP A 21 -2.02 -23.56 2.64
C ASP A 21 -1.27 -22.22 2.72
N ARG A 22 -1.78 -21.23 3.48
CA ARG A 22 -1.08 -19.97 3.76
C ARG A 22 -1.71 -19.18 4.91
N PHE A 23 -0.89 -18.55 5.75
CA PHE A 23 -1.32 -17.42 6.60
C PHE A 23 -0.28 -16.31 6.60
N THR A 24 -0.67 -15.10 7.02
CA THR A 24 0.19 -13.91 7.03
C THR A 24 -0.14 -13.05 8.24
N PHE A 25 0.89 -12.64 8.99
CA PHE A 25 0.74 -11.59 10.00
C PHE A 25 0.94 -10.24 9.31
N SER A 26 -0.11 -9.44 9.26
CA SER A 26 0.01 -8.00 9.04
C SER A 26 0.10 -7.32 10.39
N ALA A 27 0.98 -6.33 10.51
CA ALA A 27 0.95 -5.42 11.65
C ALA A 27 -0.48 -4.90 11.84
N GLY A 28 -0.94 -4.77 13.09
CA GLY A 28 -2.27 -4.29 13.44
C GLY A 28 -2.46 -2.79 13.14
N GLY A 29 -2.40 -2.46 11.86
CA GLY A 29 -2.80 -1.21 11.22
C GLY A 29 -3.11 -1.61 9.79
N GLY A 30 -4.39 -1.65 9.43
CA GLY A 30 -4.89 -2.17 8.16
C GLY A 30 -4.36 -1.37 6.97
N GLY A 31 -3.13 -1.67 6.56
CA GLY A 31 -2.62 -1.39 5.23
C GLY A 31 -2.30 -2.75 4.62
N VAL A 32 -3.11 -3.15 3.64
CA VAL A 32 -2.63 -4.04 2.57
C VAL A 32 -1.22 -3.59 2.16
N PRO A 33 -0.27 -4.50 1.84
CA PRO A 33 1.02 -4.11 1.29
C PRO A 33 0.76 -3.08 0.19
N GLY A 34 1.24 -1.85 0.39
CA GLY A 34 0.88 -0.73 -0.47
C GLY A 34 1.10 -1.08 -1.93
N ILE A 35 0.03 -1.04 -2.73
CA ILE A 35 0.12 -1.32 -4.15
C ILE A 35 0.76 -0.08 -4.77
N SER A 36 1.92 -0.24 -5.42
CA SER A 36 2.57 0.89 -6.10
C SER A 36 1.60 1.48 -7.14
N GLY A 37 1.32 2.77 -7.02
CA GLY A 37 0.31 3.47 -7.83
C GLY A 37 -1.10 3.57 -7.23
N ASP A 38 -1.41 2.86 -6.14
CA ASP A 38 -2.68 2.97 -5.38
C ASP A 38 -2.56 4.09 -4.34
N ILE A 39 -2.79 5.32 -4.78
CA ILE A 39 -2.50 6.55 -4.02
C ILE A 39 -3.65 6.86 -3.06
N ASN A 40 -4.87 6.46 -3.41
CA ASN A 40 -6.04 6.61 -2.53
C ASN A 40 -6.23 5.44 -1.54
N CYS A 41 -5.40 4.39 -1.63
CA CYS A 41 -5.42 3.19 -0.80
C CYS A 41 -6.73 2.40 -0.88
N ASP A 42 -7.39 2.38 -2.04
CA ASP A 42 -8.66 1.67 -2.24
C ASP A 42 -8.47 0.22 -2.74
N GLY A 43 -7.22 -0.20 -2.95
CA GLY A 43 -6.85 -1.53 -3.43
C GLY A 43 -6.85 -1.65 -4.95
N LYS A 44 -7.05 -0.56 -5.69
CA LYS A 44 -7.00 -0.50 -7.16
C LYS A 44 -5.98 0.55 -7.59
N VAL A 45 -5.49 0.38 -8.83
CA VAL A 45 -4.64 1.37 -9.49
C VAL A 45 -5.40 1.84 -10.72
N ASP A 46 -6.00 3.02 -10.63
CA ASP A 46 -6.87 3.54 -11.67
C ASP A 46 -6.79 5.08 -11.86
N THR A 47 -7.71 5.63 -12.65
CA THR A 47 -7.73 7.06 -12.98
C THR A 47 -7.93 7.99 -11.77
N LEU A 48 -8.52 7.51 -10.68
CA LEU A 48 -8.66 8.27 -9.43
C LEU A 48 -7.30 8.56 -8.81
N ASP A 49 -6.37 7.61 -8.83
CA ASP A 49 -4.99 7.79 -8.37
C ASP A 49 -4.27 8.86 -9.19
N THR A 50 -4.44 8.84 -10.52
CA THR A 50 -3.84 9.88 -11.39
C THR A 50 -4.38 11.27 -11.09
N THR A 51 -5.65 11.36 -10.71
CA THR A 51 -6.29 12.64 -10.37
C THR A 51 -5.77 13.14 -9.02
N LEU A 52 -5.61 12.23 -8.06
CA LEU A 52 -5.09 12.53 -6.74
C LEU A 52 -3.62 12.97 -6.80
N LEU A 53 -2.77 12.25 -7.55
CA LEU A 53 -1.37 12.60 -7.77
C LEU A 53 -1.22 13.97 -8.45
N LYS A 54 -2.02 14.28 -9.47
CA LYS A 54 -2.02 15.61 -10.09
C LYS A 54 -2.33 16.71 -9.10
N ARG A 55 -3.34 16.51 -8.25
CA ARG A 55 -3.70 17.49 -7.22
C ARG A 55 -2.58 17.67 -6.19
N TYR A 56 -1.89 16.59 -5.83
CA TYR A 56 -0.72 16.64 -4.95
C TYR A 56 0.42 17.46 -5.57
N LEU A 57 0.78 17.19 -6.83
CA LEU A 57 1.81 17.93 -7.56
C LEU A 57 1.47 19.43 -7.71
N LEU A 58 0.19 19.75 -7.85
CA LEU A 58 -0.32 21.12 -7.87
C LEU A 58 -0.41 21.77 -6.48
N ARG A 59 0.02 21.06 -5.42
CA ARG A 59 -0.09 21.47 -4.00
C ARG A 59 -1.52 21.79 -3.56
N ALA A 60 -2.52 21.23 -4.26
CA ALA A 60 -3.93 21.39 -3.92
C ALA A 60 -4.36 20.43 -2.80
N VAL A 61 -3.63 19.32 -2.62
CA VAL A 61 -3.82 18.35 -1.55
C VAL A 61 -2.48 17.86 -1.02
N SER A 62 -2.46 17.32 0.19
CA SER A 62 -1.28 16.67 0.77
C SER A 62 -1.54 15.18 0.90
N LEU A 63 -0.58 14.36 0.47
CA LEU A 63 -0.58 12.92 0.69
C LEU A 63 0.15 12.58 1.99
N THR A 64 -0.32 11.56 2.70
CA THR A 64 0.28 11.09 3.96
C THR A 64 0.24 9.57 4.04
N GLY A 65 1.04 9.00 4.95
CA GLY A 65 1.03 7.57 5.21
C GLY A 65 1.36 6.74 3.97
N ASP A 66 0.57 5.69 3.74
CA ASP A 66 0.80 4.74 2.66
C ASP A 66 0.50 5.31 1.27
N GLY A 67 -0.45 6.25 1.15
CA GLY A 67 -0.72 6.92 -0.14
C GLY A 67 0.46 7.75 -0.64
N LEU A 68 1.26 8.32 0.26
CA LEU A 68 2.51 9.02 -0.11
C LEU A 68 3.58 8.03 -0.58
N LYS A 69 3.71 6.87 0.07
CA LYS A 69 4.65 5.82 -0.32
C LYS A 69 4.26 5.20 -1.67
N ASN A 70 2.97 4.98 -1.89
CA ASN A 70 2.46 4.40 -3.12
C ASN A 70 2.57 5.36 -4.31
N ALA A 71 2.66 6.67 -4.05
CA ALA A 71 2.84 7.71 -5.05
C ALA A 71 4.29 7.81 -5.60
N ASP A 72 5.29 7.33 -4.86
CA ASP A 72 6.68 7.18 -5.32
C ASP A 72 6.79 5.84 -6.08
N ILE A 73 6.54 5.90 -7.40
CA ILE A 73 6.40 4.71 -8.25
C ILE A 73 7.76 4.25 -8.76
N ASN A 74 8.72 5.17 -8.94
CA ASN A 74 10.07 4.83 -9.35
C ASN A 74 10.98 4.44 -8.16
N GLY A 75 10.58 4.72 -6.92
CA GLY A 75 11.30 4.39 -5.70
C GLY A 75 12.51 5.28 -5.44
N ASP A 76 12.53 6.51 -5.98
CA ASP A 76 13.65 7.43 -5.84
C ASP A 76 13.58 8.30 -4.56
N GLY A 77 12.50 8.16 -3.80
CA GLY A 77 12.24 8.89 -2.56
C GLY A 77 11.56 10.24 -2.76
N SER A 78 11.26 10.63 -3.99
CA SER A 78 10.53 11.85 -4.35
C SER A 78 9.22 11.50 -5.04
N VAL A 79 8.19 12.34 -4.83
CA VAL A 79 6.93 12.22 -5.57
C VAL A 79 6.84 13.39 -6.53
N ASP A 80 7.06 13.13 -7.82
CA ASP A 80 7.23 14.16 -8.84
C ASP A 80 6.48 13.84 -10.16
N PRO A 81 6.57 14.70 -11.20
CA PRO A 81 5.89 14.43 -12.47
C PRO A 81 6.28 13.13 -13.19
N LEU A 82 7.46 12.55 -12.89
CA LEU A 82 7.91 11.27 -13.43
C LEU A 82 7.01 10.13 -12.94
N ASP A 83 6.63 10.11 -11.66
CA ASP A 83 5.69 9.15 -11.11
C ASP A 83 4.33 9.22 -11.80
N LEU A 84 3.86 10.43 -12.11
CA LEU A 84 2.60 10.61 -12.83
C LEU A 84 2.64 9.99 -14.24
N VAL A 85 3.79 10.05 -14.92
CA VAL A 85 3.98 9.41 -16.22
C VAL A 85 4.00 7.89 -16.09
N LEU A 86 4.68 7.36 -15.07
CA LEU A 86 4.72 5.92 -14.78
C LEU A 86 3.34 5.37 -14.43
N LEU A 87 2.58 6.07 -13.57
CA LEU A 87 1.22 5.69 -13.21
C LEU A 87 0.31 5.56 -14.43
N LYS A 88 0.35 6.55 -15.34
CA LYS A 88 -0.41 6.48 -16.59
C LYS A 88 0.01 5.29 -17.45
N ARG A 89 1.31 4.99 -17.51
CA ARG A 89 1.82 3.83 -18.26
C ARG A 89 1.35 2.51 -17.66
N ILE A 90 1.24 2.42 -16.33
CA ILE A 90 0.69 1.23 -15.65
C ILE A 90 -0.78 1.04 -16.04
N ILE A 91 -1.59 2.10 -15.93
CA ILE A 91 -3.04 2.06 -16.24
C ILE A 91 -3.30 1.74 -17.72
N LEU A 92 -2.48 2.26 -18.64
CA LEU A 92 -2.64 2.00 -20.08
C LEU A 92 -2.21 0.59 -20.51
N LYS A 93 -1.49 -0.14 -19.65
CA LYS A 93 -1.03 -1.51 -19.92
C LYS A 93 -1.94 -2.58 -19.31
N GLN A 94 -2.93 -2.17 -18.52
CA GLN A 94 -4.04 -3.04 -18.11
C GLN A 94 -4.99 -3.27 -19.28
#